data_AF-A0AAV3FKK2-F1
#
_entry.id   AF-A0AAV3FKK2-F1
#
_cell.length_a   1.000
_cell.length_b   1.000
_cell.length_c   1.000
_cell.angle_alpha   90.00
_cell.angle_beta   90.00
_cell.angle_gamma   90.00
#
_symmetry.space_group_name_H-M   'P 1'
#
loop_
_entity.id
_entity.type
_entity.pdbx_description
1 polymer ?
#
loop_
_entity_poly.entity_id
_entity_poly.type
_entity_poly.pdbx_seq_one_letter_code
_entity_poly.pdbx_strand_id
1 'polypeptide(L)'
;MLTWQQANEEYKATVEDFPFELMNGDAFPANIPKAQAASSLYAKGSGEGQAYVYWQCSVERDILDNSQTNAEAARGALQQLRKLLDTDWFKNYYEDKDGIYENDVIGKSELGDYSTMRDFYTTDCTWYWHENGLTK
;
A
#
# COMPACT_ATOMS: atom_id res chain seq x y z
N MET A 1 11.08 3.61 19.62
CA MET A 1 11.84 3.46 18.37
C MET A 1 12.41 2.06 18.32
N LEU A 2 12.43 1.45 17.14
CA LEU A 2 12.75 0.05 16.88
C LEU A 2 13.97 -0.06 15.96
N THR A 3 14.70 -1.15 16.10
CA THR A 3 15.67 -1.59 15.08
C THR A 3 14.95 -2.12 13.84
N TRP A 4 15.66 -2.25 12.72
CA TRP A 4 15.11 -2.91 11.53
C TRP A 4 14.62 -4.33 11.81
N GLN A 5 15.34 -5.11 12.63
CA GLN A 5 14.94 -6.48 12.98
C GLN A 5 13.57 -6.50 13.68
N GLN A 6 13.38 -5.63 14.67
CA GLN A 6 12.12 -5.51 15.40
C GLN A 6 10.97 -5.04 14.50
N ALA A 7 11.21 -4.04 13.64
CA ALA A 7 10.20 -3.60 12.68
C ALA A 7 9.86 -4.69 11.65
N ASN A 8 10.84 -5.50 11.25
CA ASN A 8 10.63 -6.63 10.34
C ASN A 8 9.89 -7.80 11.00
N GLU A 9 10.10 -8.02 12.30
CA GLU A 9 9.31 -8.96 13.10
C GLU A 9 7.85 -8.49 13.22
N GLU A 10 7.61 -7.19 13.48
CA GLU A 10 6.26 -6.61 13.43
C GLU A 10 5.60 -6.86 12.07
N TYR A 11 6.30 -6.57 10.97
CA TYR A 11 5.79 -6.82 9.62
C TYR A 11 5.43 -8.28 9.37
N LYS A 12 6.30 -9.23 9.75
CA LYS A 12 6.04 -10.67 9.56
C LYS A 12 4.81 -11.13 10.34
N ALA A 13 4.70 -10.71 11.59
CA ALA A 13 3.53 -11.00 12.41
C ALA A 13 2.25 -10.41 11.79
N THR A 14 2.33 -9.20 11.23
CA THR A 14 1.20 -8.58 10.52
C THR A 14 0.82 -9.33 9.24
N VAL A 15 1.81 -9.79 8.46
CA VAL A 15 1.57 -10.51 7.20
C VAL A 15 0.91 -11.87 7.42
N GLU A 16 1.26 -12.58 8.51
CA GLU A 16 0.70 -13.89 8.83
C GLU A 16 -0.84 -13.88 8.97
N ASP A 17 -1.39 -12.82 9.57
CA ASP A 17 -2.83 -12.65 9.81
C ASP A 17 -3.41 -11.45 9.01
N PHE A 18 -2.79 -11.09 7.88
CA PHE A 18 -3.19 -9.90 7.14
C PHE A 18 -4.64 -10.05 6.60
N PRO A 19 -5.53 -9.05 6.82
CA PRO A 19 -6.96 -9.23 6.60
C PRO A 19 -7.38 -9.20 5.12
N PHE A 20 -6.46 -8.87 4.21
CA PHE A 20 -6.76 -8.65 2.81
C PHE A 20 -5.84 -9.45 1.89
N GLU A 21 -6.40 -9.92 0.78
CA GLU A 21 -5.61 -10.58 -0.27
C GLU A 21 -4.86 -9.54 -1.10
N LEU A 22 -3.65 -9.91 -1.52
CA LEU A 22 -2.93 -9.17 -2.57
C LEU A 22 -3.56 -9.46 -3.94
N MET A 23 -3.44 -8.50 -4.84
CA MET A 23 -3.93 -8.62 -6.21
C MET A 23 -2.84 -9.22 -7.13
N ASN A 24 -3.17 -9.42 -8.40
CA ASN A 24 -2.23 -9.83 -9.46
C ASN A 24 -1.48 -11.16 -9.22
N GLY A 25 -1.88 -11.96 -8.23
CA GLY A 25 -1.15 -13.15 -7.81
C GLY A 25 0.15 -12.84 -7.06
N ASP A 26 0.31 -11.61 -6.57
CA ASP A 26 1.47 -11.19 -5.80
C ASP A 26 1.51 -11.90 -4.44
N ALA A 27 2.68 -11.92 -3.83
CA ALA A 27 2.89 -12.40 -2.47
C ALA A 27 3.64 -11.36 -1.65
N PHE A 28 3.38 -11.32 -0.35
CA PHE A 28 4.13 -10.45 0.54
C PHE A 28 5.62 -10.83 0.51
N PRO A 29 6.53 -9.84 0.38
CA PRO A 29 7.96 -10.08 0.46
C PRO A 29 8.32 -10.65 1.82
N ALA A 30 9.40 -11.44 1.87
CA ALA A 30 9.83 -12.06 3.12
C ALA A 30 10.26 -11.04 4.19
N ASN A 31 10.67 -9.83 3.79
CA ASN A 31 11.14 -8.80 4.71
C ASN A 31 10.83 -7.39 4.20
N ILE A 32 10.71 -6.43 5.12
CA ILE A 32 10.65 -4.99 4.78
C ILE A 32 12.00 -4.48 4.27
N PRO A 33 12.02 -3.40 3.46
CA PRO A 33 13.26 -2.83 2.96
C PRO A 33 14.11 -2.30 4.11
N LYS A 34 15.42 -2.59 4.03
CA LYS A 34 16.38 -2.08 5.00
C LYS A 34 16.81 -0.68 4.57
N ALA A 35 16.68 0.30 5.49
CA ALA A 35 17.19 1.63 5.24
C ALA A 35 18.71 1.60 4.99
N GLN A 36 19.19 2.47 4.10
CA GLN A 36 20.61 2.50 3.73
C GLN A 36 21.50 2.97 4.89
N ALA A 37 20.99 3.83 5.77
CA ALA A 37 21.71 4.29 6.95
C ALA A 37 21.61 3.23 8.07
N ALA A 38 22.77 2.77 8.55
CA ALA A 38 22.84 1.75 9.60
C ALA A 38 22.26 2.20 10.95
N SER A 39 22.13 3.51 11.18
CA SER A 39 21.53 4.11 12.37
C SER A 39 20.03 4.43 12.24
N SER A 40 19.39 4.05 11.12
CA SER A 40 17.97 4.26 10.93
C SER A 40 17.17 3.49 11.97
N LEU A 41 16.34 4.22 12.71
CA LEU A 41 15.39 3.69 13.66
C LEU A 41 13.98 3.83 13.10
N TYR A 42 13.14 2.87 13.44
CA TYR A 42 11.76 2.77 12.97
C TYR A 42 10.80 3.14 14.10
N ALA A 43 9.64 3.69 13.76
CA ALA A 43 8.58 3.87 14.74
C ALA A 43 7.95 2.51 15.05
N LYS A 44 7.27 2.42 16.21
CA LYS A 44 6.41 1.28 16.47
C LYS A 44 5.25 1.29 15.46
N GLY A 45 4.88 0.14 14.90
CA GLY A 45 3.86 0.07 13.86
C GLY A 45 4.40 0.36 12.46
N SER A 46 5.70 0.65 12.31
CA SER A 46 6.31 0.78 10.98
C SER A 46 6.27 -0.54 10.21
N GLY A 47 6.43 -1.69 10.88
CA GLY A 47 6.32 -2.99 10.23
C GLY A 47 4.92 -3.25 9.69
N GLU A 48 3.91 -3.05 10.53
CA GLU A 48 2.50 -3.14 10.16
C GLU A 48 2.16 -2.21 8.98
N GLY A 49 2.63 -0.96 9.03
CA GLY A 49 2.40 -0.01 7.96
C GLY A 49 3.04 -0.38 6.63
N GLN A 50 4.21 -1.04 6.64
CA GLN A 50 4.79 -1.57 5.41
C GLN A 50 3.91 -2.64 4.77
N ALA A 51 3.24 -3.50 5.56
CA ALA A 51 2.30 -4.48 5.02
C ALA A 51 1.09 -3.80 4.36
N TYR A 52 0.49 -2.80 5.02
CA TYR A 52 -0.62 -2.04 4.45
C TYR A 52 -0.24 -1.27 3.19
N VAL A 53 0.90 -0.59 3.18
CA VAL A 53 1.38 0.12 1.98
C VAL A 53 1.67 -0.85 0.84
N TYR A 54 2.29 -2.00 1.11
CA TYR A 54 2.55 -3.01 0.07
C TYR A 54 1.24 -3.54 -0.52
N TRP A 55 0.26 -3.84 0.33
CA TRP A 55 -1.07 -4.27 -0.12
C TRP A 55 -1.79 -3.20 -0.93
N GLN A 56 -1.78 -1.95 -0.46
CA GLN A 56 -2.32 -0.80 -1.18
C GLN A 56 -1.73 -0.71 -2.59
N CYS A 57 -0.40 -0.80 -2.72
CA CYS A 57 0.27 -0.75 -4.02
C CYS A 57 -0.14 -1.90 -4.96
N SER A 58 -0.40 -3.09 -4.41
CA SER A 58 -0.91 -4.22 -5.20
C SER A 58 -2.32 -3.94 -5.74
N VAL A 59 -3.20 -3.36 -4.92
CA VAL A 59 -4.55 -2.97 -5.34
C VAL A 59 -4.53 -1.81 -6.34
N GLU A 60 -3.72 -0.78 -6.10
CA GLU A 60 -3.57 0.36 -7.03
C GLU A 60 -3.09 -0.09 -8.40
N ARG A 61 -2.15 -1.06 -8.47
CA ARG A 61 -1.74 -1.66 -9.73
C ARG A 61 -2.92 -2.29 -10.47
N ASP A 62 -3.70 -3.13 -9.78
CA ASP A 62 -4.85 -3.82 -10.40
C ASP A 62 -5.88 -2.81 -10.92
N ILE A 63 -6.16 -1.75 -10.15
CA ILE A 63 -7.02 -0.65 -10.59
C ILE A 63 -6.47 0.01 -11.86
N LEU A 64 -5.19 0.38 -11.87
CA LEU A 64 -4.57 1.09 -12.97
C LEU A 64 -4.49 0.24 -14.24
N ASP A 65 -4.13 -1.04 -14.13
CA ASP A 65 -4.04 -2.01 -15.24
C ASP A 65 -5.40 -2.25 -15.90
N ASN A 66 -6.49 -2.20 -15.11
CA ASN A 66 -7.86 -2.41 -15.59
C ASN A 66 -8.61 -1.11 -15.93
N SER A 67 -8.12 0.05 -15.52
CA SER A 67 -8.85 1.34 -15.59
C SER A 67 -9.36 1.71 -16.98
N GLN A 68 -8.68 1.28 -18.04
CA GLN A 68 -9.04 1.58 -19.44
C GLN A 68 -9.71 0.42 -20.19
N THR A 69 -9.60 -0.80 -19.68
CA THR A 69 -9.95 -2.03 -20.42
C THR A 69 -11.06 -2.82 -19.73
N ASN A 70 -11.18 -2.72 -18.40
CA ASN A 70 -12.14 -3.43 -17.58
C ASN A 70 -12.58 -2.57 -16.38
N ALA A 71 -13.50 -1.65 -16.63
CA ALA A 71 -13.99 -0.71 -15.61
C ALA A 71 -14.69 -1.40 -14.42
N GLU A 72 -15.26 -2.60 -14.61
CA GLU A 72 -15.89 -3.36 -13.53
C GLU A 72 -14.84 -3.91 -12.56
N ALA A 73 -13.76 -4.49 -13.09
CA ALA A 73 -12.63 -4.94 -12.27
C ALA A 73 -11.99 -3.77 -11.51
N ALA A 74 -11.70 -2.66 -12.20
CA ALA A 74 -11.13 -1.47 -11.56
C ALA A 74 -12.01 -0.93 -10.43
N ARG A 75 -13.34 -0.91 -10.63
CA ARG A 75 -14.28 -0.49 -9.57
C ARG A 75 -14.31 -1.47 -8.40
N GLY A 76 -14.26 -2.78 -8.67
CA GLY A 76 -14.18 -3.82 -7.64
C GLY A 76 -12.93 -3.68 -6.78
N ALA A 77 -11.77 -3.47 -7.41
CA ALA A 77 -10.50 -3.24 -6.71
C ALA A 77 -10.51 -1.93 -5.92
N LEU A 78 -11.13 -0.86 -6.44
CA LEU A 78 -11.29 0.41 -5.72
C LEU A 78 -12.14 0.26 -4.46
N GLN A 79 -13.18 -0.58 -4.48
CA GLN A 79 -13.94 -0.92 -3.28
C GLN A 79 -13.11 -1.70 -2.25
N GLN A 80 -12.16 -2.53 -2.70
CA GLN A 80 -11.21 -3.17 -1.79
C GLN A 80 -10.27 -2.14 -1.18
N LEU A 81 -9.71 -1.24 -1.99
CA LEU A 81 -8.81 -0.17 -1.52
C LEU A 81 -9.48 0.72 -0.47
N ARG A 82 -10.77 1.03 -0.64
CA ARG A 82 -11.53 1.86 0.31
C ARG A 82 -11.60 1.26 1.72
N LYS A 83 -11.51 -0.06 1.86
CA LYS A 83 -11.47 -0.73 3.18
C LYS A 83 -10.26 -0.33 4.01
N LEU A 84 -9.19 0.17 3.38
CA LEU A 84 -8.02 0.70 4.09
C LEU A 84 -8.40 1.76 5.11
N LEU A 85 -9.31 2.67 4.72
CA LEU A 85 -9.78 3.79 5.54
C LEU A 85 -10.44 3.32 6.84
N ASP A 86 -10.99 2.10 6.84
CA ASP A 86 -11.65 1.51 8.00
C ASP A 86 -10.72 0.77 8.95
N THR A 87 -9.48 0.51 8.54
CA THR A 87 -8.50 -0.23 9.35
C THR A 87 -8.06 0.58 10.57
N ASP A 88 -7.77 -0.12 11.67
CA ASP A 88 -7.18 0.50 12.86
C ASP A 88 -5.83 1.13 12.53
N TRP A 89 -5.08 0.53 11.61
CA TRP A 89 -3.80 1.08 11.20
C TRP A 89 -3.95 2.46 10.56
N PHE A 90 -4.82 2.61 9.56
CA PHE A 90 -5.02 3.88 8.87
C PHE A 90 -5.48 4.96 9.85
N LYS A 91 -6.46 4.64 10.70
CA LYS A 91 -7.03 5.56 11.70
C LYS A 91 -6.03 6.02 12.75
N ASN A 92 -5.07 5.18 13.13
CA ASN A 92 -4.13 5.46 14.22
C ASN A 92 -2.76 5.95 13.74
N TYR A 93 -2.35 5.62 12.53
CA TYR A 93 -0.97 5.82 12.06
C TYR A 93 -0.84 6.55 10.73
N TYR A 94 -1.89 6.61 9.90
CA TYR A 94 -1.82 7.32 8.63
C TYR A 94 -2.33 8.75 8.78
N GLU A 95 -1.44 9.73 8.62
CA GLU A 95 -1.81 11.15 8.74
C GLU A 95 -2.38 11.69 7.41
N ASP A 96 -3.68 11.52 7.20
CA ASP A 96 -4.41 12.12 6.07
C ASP A 96 -5.17 13.40 6.49
N LYS A 97 -4.46 14.36 7.10
CA LYS A 97 -5.09 15.57 7.70
C LYS A 97 -5.87 16.41 6.69
N ASP A 98 -5.38 16.46 5.46
CA ASP A 98 -5.99 17.22 4.36
C ASP A 98 -6.97 16.36 3.54
N GLY A 99 -7.16 15.09 3.91
CA GLY A 99 -8.04 14.16 3.20
C GLY A 99 -7.59 13.87 1.77
N ILE A 100 -6.30 14.00 1.46
CA ILE A 100 -5.75 13.80 0.12
C ILE A 100 -5.89 12.34 -0.27
N TYR A 101 -5.62 11.41 0.64
CA TYR A 101 -5.73 10.00 0.32
C TYR A 101 -7.19 9.58 0.10
N GLU A 102 -8.07 9.90 1.05
CA GLU A 102 -9.50 9.57 0.91
C GLU A 102 -10.16 10.28 -0.28
N ASN A 103 -10.00 11.60 -0.40
CA ASN A 103 -10.77 12.36 -1.39
C ASN A 103 -10.11 12.36 -2.76
N ASP A 104 -8.78 12.48 -2.83
CA ASP A 104 -8.09 12.65 -4.11
C ASP A 104 -7.57 11.34 -4.68
N VAL A 105 -6.98 10.44 -3.88
CA VAL A 105 -6.55 9.13 -4.41
C VAL A 105 -7.76 8.24 -4.65
N ILE A 106 -8.62 8.03 -3.64
CA ILE A 106 -9.79 7.15 -3.78
C ILE A 106 -10.96 7.89 -4.43
N GLY A 107 -11.38 9.04 -3.90
CA GLY A 107 -12.59 9.74 -4.35
C GLY A 107 -12.57 10.16 -5.82
N LYS A 108 -11.45 10.72 -6.33
CA LYS A 108 -11.34 11.03 -7.78
C LYS A 108 -11.32 9.78 -8.65
N SER A 109 -10.66 8.71 -8.18
CA SER A 109 -10.64 7.42 -8.90
C SER A 109 -12.05 6.83 -9.03
N GLU A 110 -12.94 7.03 -8.04
CA GLU A 110 -14.34 6.60 -8.12
C GLU A 110 -15.12 7.34 -9.22
N LEU A 111 -14.69 8.57 -9.54
CA LEU A 111 -15.21 9.39 -10.64
C LEU A 111 -14.49 9.11 -11.98
N GLY A 112 -13.54 8.18 -12.00
CA GLY A 112 -12.78 7.78 -13.19
C GLY A 112 -11.52 8.61 -13.45
N ASP A 113 -11.17 9.54 -12.54
CA ASP A 113 -9.90 10.27 -12.60
C ASP A 113 -8.85 9.59 -11.71
N TYR A 114 -7.99 8.79 -12.36
CA TYR A 114 -6.92 8.04 -11.71
C TYR A 114 -5.59 8.80 -11.67
N SER A 115 -5.55 10.10 -11.96
CA SER A 115 -4.30 10.85 -12.07
C SER A 115 -3.53 10.88 -10.75
N THR A 116 -4.19 11.24 -9.64
CA THR A 116 -3.56 11.29 -8.31
C THR A 116 -3.14 9.90 -7.82
N MET A 117 -3.96 8.87 -8.07
CA MET A 117 -3.57 7.48 -7.78
C MET A 117 -2.34 7.05 -8.58
N ARG A 118 -2.28 7.38 -9.87
CA ARG A 118 -1.12 7.07 -10.70
C ARG A 118 0.14 7.77 -10.19
N ASP A 119 0.02 9.02 -9.78
CA ASP A 119 1.14 9.77 -9.20
C ASP A 119 1.64 9.07 -7.93
N PHE A 120 0.75 8.79 -6.97
CA PHE A 120 1.07 8.06 -5.74
C PHE A 120 1.73 6.72 -6.02
N TYR A 121 1.13 5.89 -6.89
CA TYR A 121 1.67 4.59 -7.29
C TYR A 121 3.08 4.72 -7.89
N THR A 122 3.33 5.78 -8.66
CA THR A 122 4.62 6.01 -9.34
C THR A 122 5.70 6.54 -8.39
N THR A 123 5.33 7.25 -7.32
CA THR A 123 6.26 7.85 -6.36
C THR A 123 6.52 6.97 -5.15
N ASP A 124 5.49 6.34 -4.61
CA ASP A 124 5.52 5.73 -3.27
C ASP A 124 5.55 4.19 -3.31
N CYS A 125 5.15 3.56 -4.41
CA CYS A 125 5.16 2.09 -4.56
C CYS A 125 6.48 1.52 -5.12
N THR A 126 7.60 2.23 -4.97
CA THR A 126 8.90 1.81 -5.52
C THR A 126 9.40 0.47 -4.97
N TRP A 127 9.17 0.19 -3.68
CA TRP A 127 9.50 -1.12 -3.09
C TRP A 127 8.63 -2.22 -3.69
N TYR A 128 7.32 -2.00 -3.81
CA TYR A 128 6.41 -2.95 -4.43
C TYR A 128 6.79 -3.26 -5.89
N TRP A 129 7.22 -2.26 -6.67
CA TRP A 129 7.72 -2.50 -8.04
C TRP A 129 8.97 -3.36 -8.06
N HIS A 130 9.94 -3.07 -7.19
CA HIS A 130 11.18 -3.84 -7.11
C HIS A 130 10.91 -5.32 -6.83
N GLU A 131 10.08 -5.63 -5.85
CA GLU A 131 9.79 -7.01 -5.45
C GLU A 131 9.01 -7.79 -6.52
N ASN A 132 8.21 -7.09 -7.35
CA ASN A 132 7.42 -7.72 -8.41
C ASN A 132 8.06 -7.58 -9.81
N GLY A 133 9.32 -7.14 -9.90
CA GLY A 133 10.04 -7.02 -11.17
C GLY A 133 9.42 -6.03 -12.16
N LEU A 134 8.71 -5.01 -11.65
CA LEU A 134 8.06 -3.98 -12.46
C LEU A 134 9.03 -2.85 -12.78
N THR A 135 8.93 -2.31 -13.99
CA THR A 135 9.73 -1.17 -14.45
C THR A 135 8.91 0.11 -14.45
N LYS A 136 9.54 1.22 -14.06
CA LYS A 136 9.00 2.58 -14.15
C LYS A 136 8.80 3.04 -15.59
#